data_AF-A0A382TCD1-F1
#
_entry.id   AF-A0A382TCD1-F1
#
_cell.length_a   1.000
_cell.length_b   1.000
_cell.length_c   1.000
_cell.angle_alpha   90.00
_cell.angle_beta   90.00
_cell.angle_gamma   90.00
#
_symmetry.space_group_name_H-M   'P 1'
#
loop_
_entity.id
_entity.type
_entity.pdbx_description
1 polymer ?
#
loop_
_entity_poly.entity_id
_entity_poly.type
_entity_poly.pdbx_seq_one_letter_code
_entity_poly.pdbx_strand_id
1 'polypeptide(L)'
;MKKLAIVLLVTIASFCLAASAFAGSVAPGGSAKCNNAKSIKIEATGGDAVDRGSANGFLWKSSNWTTVPFTLAPKDHQGFSTNGGGAAGNKQVKMSNKHEMGQKSVTFKSQNNFSRGDSIGDISGEVRIHNTGTVPVSVTCG
;
A
#
# COMPACT_ATOMS: atom_id res chain seq x y z
N MET A 1 23.11 -33.02 -17.32
CA MET A 1 23.21 -31.58 -16.94
C MET A 1 21.92 -30.78 -17.15
N LYS A 2 21.16 -30.97 -18.25
CA LYS A 2 19.90 -30.23 -18.49
C LYS A 2 18.83 -30.39 -17.40
N LYS A 3 18.65 -31.59 -16.84
CA LYS A 3 17.65 -31.86 -15.78
C LYS A 3 17.98 -31.16 -14.44
N LEU A 4 19.27 -31.04 -14.11
CA LEU A 4 19.74 -30.33 -12.92
C LEU A 4 19.54 -28.81 -13.02
N ALA A 5 19.78 -28.24 -14.20
CA ALA A 5 19.55 -26.81 -14.45
C ALA A 5 18.05 -26.43 -14.35
N ILE A 6 17.15 -27.30 -14.80
CA ILE A 6 15.70 -27.11 -14.69
C ILE A 6 15.25 -27.16 -13.23
N VAL A 7 15.73 -28.13 -12.45
CA VAL A 7 15.40 -28.23 -11.02
C VAL A 7 15.87 -26.99 -10.25
N LEU A 8 17.08 -26.49 -10.55
CA LEU A 8 17.60 -25.27 -9.92
C LEU A 8 16.79 -24.01 -10.29
N LEU A 9 16.36 -23.88 -11.55
CA LEU A 9 15.52 -22.77 -11.99
C LEU A 9 14.13 -22.81 -11.33
N VAL A 10 13.54 -23.99 -11.20
CA VAL A 10 12.24 -24.17 -10.55
C VAL A 10 12.31 -23.85 -9.06
N THR A 11 13.39 -24.26 -8.36
CA THR A 11 13.55 -23.95 -6.94
C THR A 11 13.82 -22.47 -6.69
N ILE A 12 14.62 -21.80 -7.53
CA ILE A 12 14.87 -20.36 -7.44
C ILE A 12 13.57 -19.57 -7.73
N ALA A 13 12.82 -19.95 -8.76
CA ALA A 13 11.54 -19.31 -9.06
C ALA A 13 10.53 -19.49 -7.91
N SER A 14 10.43 -20.70 -7.35
CA SER A 14 9.61 -21.00 -6.17
C SER A 14 10.04 -20.19 -4.94
N PHE A 15 11.34 -20.03 -4.71
CA PHE A 15 11.87 -19.26 -3.58
C PHE A 15 11.66 -17.74 -3.74
N CYS A 16 11.75 -17.21 -4.96
CA CYS A 16 11.40 -15.82 -5.27
C CYS A 16 9.90 -15.54 -5.11
N LEU A 17 9.03 -16.49 -5.44
CA LEU A 17 7.59 -16.39 -5.22
C LEU A 17 7.22 -16.48 -3.73
N ALA A 18 7.93 -17.31 -2.95
CA ALA A 18 7.72 -17.44 -1.51
C ALA A 18 8.14 -16.18 -0.71
N ALA A 19 9.07 -15.37 -1.23
CA ALA A 19 9.50 -14.12 -0.61
C ALA A 19 8.47 -12.99 -0.72
N SER A 20 7.40 -13.17 -1.51
CA SER A 20 6.32 -12.19 -1.64
C SER A 20 4.96 -12.91 -1.59
N ALA A 21 4.49 -13.18 -0.37
CA ALA A 21 3.18 -13.74 -0.13
C ALA A 21 2.11 -12.69 -0.47
N PHE A 22 1.41 -12.88 -1.59
CA PHE A 22 0.21 -12.12 -1.90
C PHE A 22 -0.85 -12.42 -0.81
N ALA A 23 -1.17 -11.41 0.00
CA ALA A 23 -2.14 -11.54 1.10
C ALA A 23 -3.58 -11.63 0.59
N GLY A 24 -3.82 -11.25 -0.66
CA GLY A 24 -5.13 -11.30 -1.31
C GLY A 24 -5.60 -9.95 -1.82
N SER A 25 -6.68 -10.00 -2.61
CA SER A 25 -7.49 -8.81 -2.90
C SER A 25 -8.49 -8.61 -1.76
N VAL A 26 -8.47 -7.46 -1.12
CA VAL A 26 -9.35 -7.08 -0.02
C VAL A 26 -10.49 -6.25 -0.60
N ALA A 27 -11.67 -6.86 -0.68
CA ALA A 27 -12.89 -6.19 -1.07
C ALA A 27 -13.27 -5.04 -0.09
N PRO A 28 -14.08 -4.06 -0.52
CA PRO A 28 -14.71 -3.09 0.37
C PRO A 28 -15.33 -3.75 1.61
N GLY A 29 -15.01 -3.24 2.80
CA GLY A 29 -15.43 -3.81 4.09
C GLY A 29 -14.64 -5.05 4.53
N GLY A 30 -13.76 -5.59 3.69
CA GLY A 30 -12.95 -6.76 3.98
C GLY A 30 -11.67 -6.45 4.75
N SER A 31 -10.98 -7.50 5.14
CA SER A 31 -9.66 -7.41 5.79
C SER A 31 -8.69 -8.48 5.31
N ALA A 32 -7.40 -8.16 5.27
CA ALA A 32 -6.30 -9.11 5.11
C ALA A 32 -5.36 -9.06 6.31
N LYS A 33 -4.55 -10.10 6.46
CA LYS A 33 -3.49 -10.17 7.47
C LYS A 33 -2.16 -10.53 6.82
N CYS A 34 -1.11 -9.84 7.26
CA CYS A 34 0.27 -10.15 6.96
C CYS A 34 0.97 -10.48 8.28
N ASN A 35 1.64 -11.62 8.37
CA ASN A 35 2.37 -12.00 9.59
C ASN A 35 3.87 -11.94 9.32
N ASN A 36 4.61 -11.27 10.20
CA ASN A 36 6.06 -11.14 10.12
C ASN A 36 6.57 -10.61 8.76
N ALA A 37 5.81 -9.70 8.14
CA ALA A 37 6.16 -9.09 6.86
C ALA A 37 7.20 -7.98 7.05
N LYS A 38 8.28 -8.03 6.28
CA LYS A 38 9.28 -6.98 6.16
C LYS A 38 8.80 -5.82 5.30
N SER A 39 7.84 -6.06 4.42
CA SER A 39 7.19 -5.01 3.64
C SER A 39 5.74 -5.36 3.35
N ILE A 40 4.87 -4.34 3.36
CA ILE A 40 3.46 -4.49 3.02
C ILE A 40 3.15 -3.48 1.95
N LYS A 41 2.89 -3.95 0.74
CA LYS A 41 2.45 -3.13 -0.38
C LYS A 41 0.93 -3.22 -0.48
N ILE A 42 0.27 -2.07 -0.53
CA ILE A 42 -1.16 -1.94 -0.76
C ILE A 42 -1.34 -1.17 -2.06
N GLU A 43 -2.09 -1.72 -3.00
CA GLU A 43 -2.39 -1.07 -4.27
C GLU A 43 -3.90 -1.03 -4.52
N ALA A 44 -4.40 0.07 -5.08
CA ALA A 44 -5.76 0.13 -5.57
C ALA A 44 -5.90 -0.73 -6.84
N THR A 45 -6.85 -1.67 -6.84
CA THR A 45 -7.08 -2.56 -8.00
C THR A 45 -8.06 -2.00 -9.03
N GLY A 46 -8.78 -0.93 -8.67
CA GLY A 46 -9.68 -0.18 -9.55
C GLY A 46 -9.37 1.32 -9.57
N GLY A 47 -10.12 2.05 -10.39
CA GLY A 47 -10.12 3.53 -10.36
C GLY A 47 -11.25 4.08 -9.51
N ASP A 48 -11.18 5.37 -9.21
CA ASP A 48 -12.11 6.09 -8.33
C ASP A 48 -13.57 5.88 -8.79
N ALA A 49 -14.35 5.17 -7.98
CA ALA A 49 -15.68 4.69 -8.32
C ALA A 49 -16.76 5.80 -8.16
N VAL A 50 -16.55 6.98 -8.77
CA VAL A 50 -17.25 8.29 -8.52
C VAL A 50 -16.48 9.15 -7.50
N ASP A 51 -16.83 10.44 -7.36
CA ASP A 51 -16.32 11.36 -6.33
C ASP A 51 -16.23 10.67 -4.96
N ARG A 52 -15.05 10.68 -4.34
CA ARG A 52 -14.74 9.97 -3.08
C ARG A 52 -14.73 8.44 -3.15
N GLY A 53 -14.76 7.87 -4.35
CA GLY A 53 -14.75 6.44 -4.62
C GLY A 53 -13.36 5.80 -4.56
N SER A 54 -12.42 6.38 -3.84
CA SER A 54 -11.03 5.92 -3.75
C SER A 54 -10.86 4.72 -2.83
N ALA A 55 -9.74 4.02 -2.95
CA ALA A 55 -9.41 2.93 -2.04
C ALA A 55 -8.95 3.52 -0.70
N ASN A 56 -9.69 3.24 0.36
CA ASN A 56 -9.47 3.80 1.68
C ASN A 56 -9.39 2.69 2.72
N GLY A 57 -8.57 2.89 3.73
CA GLY A 57 -8.46 1.90 4.77
C GLY A 57 -7.45 2.27 5.84
N PHE A 58 -7.16 1.30 6.67
CA PHE A 58 -6.13 1.44 7.68
C PHE A 58 -5.36 0.14 7.87
N LEU A 59 -4.12 0.32 8.31
CA LEU A 59 -3.18 -0.71 8.69
C LEU A 59 -3.05 -0.71 10.21
N TRP A 60 -3.46 -1.77 10.89
CA TRP A 60 -3.21 -1.97 12.32
C TRP A 60 -2.00 -2.88 12.51
N LYS A 61 -1.05 -2.47 13.35
CA LYS A 61 0.19 -3.21 13.62
C LYS A 61 0.20 -3.70 15.06
N SER A 62 0.31 -5.01 15.28
CA SER A 62 0.37 -5.60 16.63
C SER A 62 1.58 -5.13 17.43
N SER A 63 2.69 -4.88 16.74
CA SER A 63 3.99 -4.70 17.34
C SER A 63 4.14 -3.42 18.16
N ASN A 64 3.39 -2.38 17.81
CA ASN A 64 3.40 -1.09 18.48
C ASN A 64 1.99 -0.51 18.70
N TRP A 65 0.96 -1.31 18.44
CA TRP A 65 -0.45 -0.94 18.61
C TRP A 65 -0.86 0.36 17.88
N THR A 66 -0.22 0.64 16.75
CA THR A 66 -0.56 1.83 15.94
C THR A 66 -1.41 1.47 14.73
N THR A 67 -2.31 2.40 14.42
CA THR A 67 -3.16 2.35 13.22
C THR A 67 -2.71 3.44 12.26
N VAL A 68 -2.37 3.06 11.02
CA VAL A 68 -1.94 3.98 9.98
C VAL A 68 -3.01 4.03 8.89
N PRO A 69 -3.69 5.17 8.68
CA PRO A 69 -4.65 5.30 7.61
C PRO A 69 -3.95 5.39 6.26
N PHE A 70 -4.62 4.96 5.20
CA PHE A 70 -4.19 5.16 3.82
C PHE A 70 -5.37 5.50 2.91
N THR A 71 -5.07 6.29 1.89
CA THR A 71 -5.97 6.64 0.80
C THR A 71 -5.20 6.52 -0.51
N LEU A 72 -5.74 5.76 -1.46
CA LEU A 72 -5.17 5.52 -2.78
C LEU A 72 -6.21 5.91 -3.83
N ALA A 73 -5.91 6.97 -4.58
CA ALA A 73 -6.83 7.63 -5.50
C ALA A 73 -6.13 7.92 -6.84
N PRO A 74 -5.84 6.89 -7.66
CA PRO A 74 -4.94 7.02 -8.80
C PRO A 74 -5.47 7.93 -9.93
N LYS A 75 -6.77 8.26 -9.97
CA LYS A 75 -7.35 9.17 -10.97
C LYS A 75 -7.67 10.56 -10.40
N ASP A 76 -7.46 10.79 -9.12
CA ASP A 76 -7.68 12.10 -8.51
C ASP A 76 -6.56 13.07 -8.91
N HIS A 77 -6.97 14.27 -9.33
CA HIS A 77 -6.05 15.38 -9.60
C HIS A 77 -5.83 16.18 -8.32
N GLN A 78 -4.60 16.15 -7.82
CA GLN A 78 -4.19 16.91 -6.65
C GLN A 78 -3.43 18.18 -7.07
N GLY A 79 -3.53 19.20 -6.22
CA GLY A 79 -2.83 20.46 -6.39
C GLY A 79 -3.46 21.42 -7.40
N PHE A 80 -2.74 22.49 -7.70
CA PHE A 80 -3.23 23.56 -8.59
C PHE A 80 -2.82 23.27 -10.03
N SER A 81 -3.81 23.07 -10.91
CA SER A 81 -3.61 22.74 -12.33
C SER A 81 -3.03 23.89 -13.17
N THR A 82 -3.23 25.13 -12.71
CA THR A 82 -2.58 26.33 -13.23
C THR A 82 -1.56 26.81 -12.21
N ASN A 83 -0.44 27.41 -12.62
CA ASN A 83 0.52 27.95 -11.64
C ASN A 83 -0.22 28.83 -10.62
N GLY A 84 0.01 28.57 -9.33
CA GLY A 84 -1.03 28.44 -8.28
C GLY A 84 -1.80 29.67 -7.80
N GLY A 85 -2.46 30.43 -8.68
CA GLY A 85 -3.30 31.57 -8.29
C GLY A 85 -4.59 31.75 -9.11
N GLY A 86 -4.99 30.74 -9.88
CA GLY A 86 -5.90 30.95 -11.01
C GLY A 86 -5.29 31.90 -12.06
N ALA A 87 -6.00 32.14 -13.16
CA ALA A 87 -5.47 32.94 -14.28
C ALA A 87 -5.01 34.36 -13.87
N ALA A 88 -5.59 34.95 -12.81
CA ALA A 88 -5.26 36.28 -12.33
C ALA A 88 -4.11 36.31 -11.29
N GLY A 89 -4.20 35.52 -10.22
CA GLY A 89 -3.28 35.59 -9.07
C GLY A 89 -1.86 35.11 -9.36
N ASN A 90 -1.70 34.23 -10.35
CA ASN A 90 -0.39 33.68 -10.69
C ASN A 90 0.57 34.72 -11.28
N LYS A 91 0.05 35.77 -11.92
CA LYS A 91 0.88 36.85 -12.45
C LYS A 91 1.60 37.61 -11.33
N GLN A 92 1.02 37.64 -10.13
CA GLN A 92 1.56 38.32 -8.95
C GLN A 92 2.46 37.41 -8.11
N VAL A 93 2.07 36.15 -7.89
CA VAL A 93 2.75 35.25 -6.93
C VAL A 93 3.78 34.33 -7.62
N LYS A 94 3.68 34.11 -8.94
CA LYS A 94 4.56 33.22 -9.73
C LYS A 94 4.77 31.84 -9.10
N MET A 95 3.73 31.30 -8.47
CA MET A 95 3.80 30.00 -7.79
C MET A 95 3.93 28.90 -8.83
N SER A 96 4.88 27.97 -8.68
CA SER A 96 5.05 26.86 -9.63
C SER A 96 3.79 25.98 -9.74
N ASN A 97 3.63 25.29 -10.87
CA ASN A 97 2.63 24.24 -11.01
C ASN A 97 2.88 23.16 -9.95
N LYS A 98 1.83 22.78 -9.21
CA LYS A 98 1.86 21.75 -8.15
C LYS A 98 0.90 20.61 -8.46
N HIS A 99 0.50 20.47 -9.73
CA HIS A 99 -0.39 19.40 -10.14
C HIS A 99 0.32 18.04 -10.03
N GLU A 100 -0.30 17.13 -9.29
CA GLU A 100 0.12 15.74 -9.18
C GLU A 100 -1.11 14.83 -9.26
N MET A 101 -0.91 13.58 -9.69
CA MET A 101 -1.95 12.55 -9.61
C MET A 101 -1.89 11.87 -8.23
N GLY A 102 -3.04 11.40 -7.75
CA GLY A 102 -3.08 10.63 -6.51
C GLY A 102 -2.32 9.30 -6.61
N GLN A 103 -1.94 8.77 -5.44
CA GLN A 103 -1.10 7.58 -5.35
C GLN A 103 -1.89 6.30 -5.70
N LYS A 104 -1.32 5.45 -6.55
CA LYS A 104 -1.87 4.12 -6.88
C LYS A 104 -1.56 3.06 -5.83
N SER A 105 -0.40 3.19 -5.19
CA SER A 105 0.11 2.22 -4.22
C SER A 105 0.92 2.88 -3.13
N VAL A 106 0.93 2.28 -1.95
CA VAL A 106 1.81 2.62 -0.84
C VAL A 106 2.53 1.37 -0.36
N THR A 107 3.81 1.49 -0.02
CA THR A 107 4.59 0.39 0.56
C THR A 107 5.03 0.77 1.96
N PHE A 108 4.51 0.05 2.95
CA PHE A 108 4.95 0.15 4.33
C PHE A 108 6.15 -0.75 4.53
N LYS A 109 7.30 -0.16 4.87
CA LYS A 109 8.51 -0.92 5.19
C LYS A 109 8.50 -1.33 6.65
N SER A 110 9.18 -2.44 6.93
CA SER A 110 9.51 -2.88 8.27
C SER A 110 10.18 -1.76 9.06
N GLN A 111 9.54 -1.33 10.14
CA GLN A 111 10.13 -0.68 11.28
C GLN A 111 10.87 -1.75 12.08
N ASN A 112 12.04 -1.45 12.65
CA ASN A 112 12.80 -2.40 13.48
C ASN A 112 12.00 -2.97 14.68
N ASN A 113 10.80 -2.42 14.95
CA ASN A 113 9.87 -2.89 15.97
C ASN A 113 8.58 -3.44 15.35
N PHE A 114 8.63 -4.21 14.25
CA PHE A 114 7.49 -5.07 13.85
C PHE A 114 7.37 -6.34 14.70
N SER A 115 8.41 -6.65 15.49
CA SER A 115 8.35 -7.56 16.63
C SER A 115 9.69 -7.46 17.34
N ARG A 116 9.70 -7.15 18.64
CA ARG A 116 10.89 -7.29 19.49
C ARG A 116 10.76 -8.47 20.46
N GLY A 117 9.64 -9.20 20.42
CA GLY A 117 9.32 -10.22 21.42
C GLY A 117 9.19 -9.70 22.86
N ASP A 118 9.25 -8.38 23.08
CA ASP A 118 9.20 -7.71 24.39
C ASP A 118 7.89 -6.95 24.65
N SER A 119 7.03 -6.87 23.63
CA SER A 119 5.78 -6.11 23.67
C SER A 119 4.65 -7.07 24.01
N ILE A 120 4.05 -6.92 25.19
CA ILE A 120 3.04 -7.83 25.78
C ILE A 120 1.79 -8.06 24.90
N GLY A 121 1.61 -7.23 23.87
CA GLY A 121 0.51 -7.32 22.91
C GLY A 121 0.95 -7.55 21.46
N ASP A 122 2.20 -7.94 21.21
CA ASP A 122 2.65 -8.31 19.87
C ASP A 122 2.22 -9.74 19.53
N ILE A 123 1.38 -9.86 18.51
CA ILE A 123 0.84 -11.13 18.00
C ILE A 123 1.72 -11.59 16.84
N SER A 124 2.99 -11.91 17.13
CA SER A 124 3.95 -12.42 16.13
C SER A 124 4.14 -11.50 14.90
N GLY A 125 4.17 -10.18 15.10
CA GLY A 125 4.29 -9.20 14.02
C GLY A 125 3.13 -9.22 13.04
N GLU A 126 1.93 -9.50 13.52
CA GLU A 126 0.69 -9.42 12.76
C GLU A 126 0.38 -7.97 12.37
N VAL A 127 0.05 -7.80 11.09
CA VAL A 127 -0.44 -6.56 10.55
C VAL A 127 -1.76 -6.84 9.86
N ARG A 128 -2.81 -6.15 10.31
CA ARG A 128 -4.16 -6.26 9.76
C ARG A 128 -4.44 -5.08 8.86
N ILE A 129 -4.85 -5.37 7.64
CA ILE A 129 -5.26 -4.39 6.65
C ILE A 129 -6.78 -4.42 6.62
N HIS A 130 -7.43 -3.27 6.80
CA HIS A 130 -8.87 -3.13 6.62
C HIS A 130 -9.14 -2.19 5.45
N ASN A 131 -9.96 -2.64 4.51
CA ASN A 131 -10.45 -1.80 3.42
C ASN A 131 -11.82 -1.24 3.82
N THR A 132 -11.89 0.06 4.07
CA THR A 132 -13.13 0.77 4.38
C THR A 132 -13.64 1.60 3.20
N GLY A 133 -12.92 1.60 2.08
CA GLY A 133 -13.29 2.30 0.86
C GLY A 133 -14.24 1.49 -0.01
N THR A 134 -14.54 2.04 -1.19
CA THR A 134 -15.46 1.44 -2.18
C THR A 134 -14.73 0.66 -3.28
N VAL A 135 -13.41 0.75 -3.33
CA VAL A 135 -12.56 0.07 -4.32
C VAL A 135 -11.74 -1.03 -3.65
N PRO A 136 -11.65 -2.24 -4.24
CA PRO A 136 -10.82 -3.31 -3.69
C PRO A 136 -9.33 -2.95 -3.72
N VAL A 137 -8.57 -3.44 -2.73
CA VAL A 137 -7.12 -3.25 -2.66
C VAL A 137 -6.37 -4.58 -2.73
N SER A 138 -5.29 -4.63 -3.50
CA SER A 138 -4.38 -5.77 -3.52
C SER A 138 -3.32 -5.58 -2.45
N VAL A 139 -3.16 -6.57 -1.58
CA VAL A 139 -2.16 -6.56 -0.50
C VAL A 139 -1.09 -7.61 -0.79
N THR A 140 0.17 -7.19 -0.77
CA THR A 140 1.32 -8.08 -0.88
C THR A 140 2.20 -7.93 0.35
N CYS A 141 2.46 -9.06 1.03
CA CYS A 141 3.38 -9.16 2.14
C CYS A 141 4.72 -9.71 1.63
N GLY A 142 5.83 -9.04 1.89
CA GLY A 142 7.19 -9.53 1.64
C GLY A 142 8.09 -9.36 2.84
#